data_AF-A0AAW3F6R6-F1
#
_entry.id   AF-A0AAW3F6R6-F1
#
_cell.length_a   1.000
_cell.length_b   1.000
_cell.length_c   1.000
_cell.angle_alpha   90.00
_cell.angle_beta   90.00
_cell.angle_gamma   90.00
#
_symmetry.space_group_name_H-M   'P 1'
#
loop_
_entity.id
_entity.type
_entity.pdbx_description
1 polymer ?
#
loop_
_entity_poly.entity_id
_entity_poly.type
_entity_poly.pdbx_seq_one_letter_code
_entity_poly.pdbx_strand_id
1 'polypeptide(L)'
;MSDVHPNLTQHDRVELLCWLTVGNLGAFYLNESWPAASFQVQAAHKWLDRHLREADWLCIAKLAAVALDIARKHGDFVEKAWARDAVEEIIDSEELDMQSRLVALVMEDCRAALADRRVAD
;
A
#
# COMPACT_ATOMS: atom_id res chain seq x y z
N MET A 1 -3.50 -28.27 -14.20
CA MET A 1 -3.48 -26.99 -14.92
C MET A 1 -2.64 -26.06 -14.07
N SER A 2 -1.50 -25.57 -14.58
CA SER A 2 -0.72 -24.58 -13.83
C SER A 2 -1.45 -23.26 -13.95
N ASP A 3 -2.15 -22.86 -12.89
CA ASP A 3 -2.64 -21.50 -12.73
C ASP A 3 -1.43 -20.60 -12.53
N VAL A 4 -0.81 -20.17 -13.63
CA VAL A 4 0.29 -19.21 -13.60
C VAL A 4 -0.36 -17.84 -13.45
N HIS A 5 -0.22 -17.22 -12.28
CA HIS A 5 -0.72 -15.87 -12.09
C HIS A 5 0.15 -14.90 -12.91
N PRO A 6 -0.45 -13.92 -13.62
CA PRO A 6 0.33 -12.93 -14.34
C PRO A 6 1.14 -12.05 -13.37
N ASN A 7 2.31 -11.61 -13.84
CA ASN A 7 3.12 -10.61 -13.16
C ASN A 7 2.38 -9.26 -13.06
N LEU A 8 2.78 -8.44 -12.09
CA LEU A 8 2.24 -7.09 -11.90
C LEU A 8 2.39 -6.19 -13.15
N THR A 9 1.27 -5.63 -13.60
CA THR A 9 1.25 -4.51 -14.53
C THR A 9 1.70 -3.21 -13.83
N GLN A 10 1.91 -2.13 -14.59
CA GLN A 10 2.20 -0.82 -13.99
C GLN A 10 1.03 -0.33 -13.10
N HIS A 11 -0.21 -0.64 -13.48
CA HIS A 11 -1.39 -0.30 -12.69
C HIS A 11 -1.38 -1.08 -11.36
N ASP A 12 -1.16 -2.40 -11.43
CA ASP A 12 -1.10 -3.27 -10.25
C ASP A 12 -0.01 -2.81 -9.27
N ARG A 13 1.14 -2.33 -9.77
CA ARG A 13 2.22 -1.80 -8.91
C ARG A 13 1.80 -0.54 -8.16
N VAL A 14 1.06 0.37 -8.81
CA VAL A 14 0.54 1.59 -8.18
C VAL A 14 -0.48 1.22 -7.10
N GLU A 15 -1.40 0.31 -7.43
CA GLU A 15 -2.44 -0.13 -6.50
C GLU A 15 -1.87 -0.87 -5.30
N LEU A 16 -0.95 -1.82 -5.52
CA LEU A 16 -0.21 -2.50 -4.45
C LEU A 16 0.60 -1.52 -3.59
N LEU A 17 1.26 -0.53 -4.21
CA LEU A 17 1.97 0.51 -3.47
C LEU A 17 1.01 1.32 -2.57
N CYS A 18 -0.15 1.69 -3.09
CA CYS A 18 -1.18 2.39 -2.33
C CYS A 18 -1.72 1.53 -1.18
N TRP A 19 -1.99 0.25 -1.45
CA TRP A 19 -2.43 -0.73 -0.46
C TRP A 19 -1.44 -0.84 0.71
N LEU A 20 -0.15 -1.01 0.42
CA LEU A 20 0.88 -1.08 1.45
C LEU A 20 1.03 0.23 2.21
N THR A 21 0.90 1.37 1.53
CA THR A 21 1.02 2.70 2.15
C THR A 21 -0.09 2.92 3.16
N VAL A 22 -1.33 2.66 2.77
CA VAL A 22 -2.49 2.80 3.66
C VAL A 22 -2.45 1.76 4.78
N GLY A 23 -2.02 0.53 4.50
CA GLY A 23 -1.79 -0.49 5.53
C GLY A 23 -0.76 -0.05 6.57
N ASN A 24 0.33 0.60 6.16
CA ASN A 24 1.32 1.19 7.09
C ASN A 24 0.71 2.30 7.95
N LEU A 25 -0.11 3.18 7.36
CA LEU A 25 -0.80 4.25 8.10
C LEU A 25 -1.79 3.67 9.12
N GLY A 26 -2.59 2.68 8.74
CA GLY A 26 -3.50 1.98 9.65
C GLY A 26 -2.77 1.26 10.77
N ALA A 27 -1.66 0.58 10.47
CA ALA A 27 -0.84 -0.06 11.49
C ALA A 27 -0.20 0.97 12.45
N PHE A 28 0.28 2.11 11.94
CA PHE A 28 0.82 3.19 12.76
C PHE A 28 -0.26 3.81 13.65
N TYR A 29 -1.45 4.06 13.11
CA TYR A 29 -2.59 4.57 13.85
C TYR A 29 -2.99 3.64 15.01
N LEU A 30 -3.05 2.33 14.78
CA LEU A 30 -3.47 1.35 15.79
C LEU A 30 -2.40 1.09 16.86
N ASN A 31 -1.12 1.11 16.49
CA ASN A 31 -0.02 0.65 17.36
C ASN A 31 0.92 1.77 17.81
N GLU A 32 0.67 3.02 17.41
CA GLU A 32 1.52 4.19 17.64
C GLU A 32 2.99 3.99 17.21
N SER A 33 3.23 3.04 16.30
CA SER A 33 4.55 2.61 15.86
C SER A 33 4.51 2.05 14.45
N TRP A 34 5.55 2.33 13.66
CA TRP A 34 5.64 1.86 12.28
C TRP A 34 5.81 0.33 12.26
N PRO A 35 5.08 -0.38 11.37
CA PRO A 35 5.13 -1.83 11.36
C PRO A 35 6.49 -2.36 10.86
N ALA A 36 6.83 -3.58 11.27
CA ALA A 36 8.00 -4.28 10.78
C ALA A 36 7.82 -4.76 9.33
N ALA A 37 8.93 -5.09 8.65
CA ALA A 37 8.89 -5.58 7.27
C ALA A 37 7.98 -6.80 7.05
N SER A 38 7.84 -7.67 8.05
CA SER A 38 6.97 -8.85 8.00
C SER A 38 5.50 -8.50 7.75
N PHE A 39 5.02 -7.38 8.30
CA PHE A 39 3.68 -6.87 8.06
C PHE A 39 3.46 -6.55 6.58
N GLN A 40 4.41 -5.85 5.96
CA GLN A 40 4.31 -5.44 4.56
C GLN A 40 4.36 -6.63 3.61
N VAL A 41 5.19 -7.63 3.89
CA VAL A 41 5.22 -8.88 3.12
C VAL A 41 3.89 -9.62 3.21
N GLN A 42 3.31 -9.73 4.40
CA GLN A 42 2.00 -10.36 4.58
C GLN A 42 0.88 -9.58 3.86
N ALA A 43 0.88 -8.26 3.97
CA ALA A 43 -0.08 -7.39 3.31
C ALA A 43 0.05 -7.49 1.77
N ALA A 44 1.27 -7.56 1.25
CA ALA A 44 1.52 -7.73 -0.18
C ALA A 44 1.01 -9.08 -0.68
N HIS A 45 1.31 -10.18 0.01
CA HIS A 45 0.81 -11.51 -0.38
C HIS A 45 -0.72 -11.57 -0.35
N LYS A 46 -1.37 -11.00 0.67
CA LYS A 46 -2.84 -10.92 0.71
C LYS A 46 -3.41 -10.19 -0.51
N TRP A 47 -2.78 -9.09 -0.93
CA TRP A 47 -3.20 -8.35 -2.12
C TRP A 47 -2.97 -9.17 -3.40
N LEU A 48 -1.79 -9.78 -3.54
CA LEU A 48 -1.43 -10.62 -4.69
C LEU A 48 -2.40 -11.80 -4.89
N ASP A 49 -2.68 -12.53 -3.80
CA ASP A 49 -3.60 -13.67 -3.82
C ASP A 49 -5.01 -13.24 -4.26
N ARG A 50 -5.50 -12.10 -3.75
CA ARG A 50 -6.82 -11.56 -4.10
C ARG A 50 -6.92 -11.12 -5.56
N HIS A 51 -5.86 -10.51 -6.08
CA HIS A 51 -5.83 -9.99 -7.46
C HIS A 51 -5.35 -11.04 -8.48
N LEU A 52 -5.09 -12.27 -8.01
CA LEU A 52 -4.56 -13.37 -8.82
C LEU A 52 -3.29 -12.92 -9.56
N ARG A 53 -2.35 -12.33 -8.83
CA ARG A 53 -1.08 -11.78 -9.33
C ARG A 53 0.13 -12.45 -8.69
N GLU A 54 1.24 -12.41 -9.41
CA GLU A 54 2.56 -12.79 -8.92
C GLU A 54 3.53 -11.60 -8.94
N ALA A 55 4.45 -11.59 -7.98
CA ALA A 55 5.55 -10.64 -7.91
C ALA A 55 6.76 -11.30 -7.26
N ASP A 56 7.97 -11.01 -7.77
CA ASP A 56 9.19 -11.47 -7.13
C ASP A 56 9.47 -10.72 -5.80
N TRP A 57 10.32 -11.34 -4.97
CA TRP A 57 10.63 -10.81 -3.63
C TRP A 57 11.28 -9.41 -3.68
N LEU A 58 12.06 -9.10 -4.71
CA LEU A 58 12.75 -7.81 -4.84
C LEU A 58 11.74 -6.72 -5.21
N CYS A 59 10.79 -7.02 -6.09
CA CYS A 59 9.68 -6.15 -6.43
C CYS A 59 8.85 -5.81 -5.18
N ILE A 60 8.46 -6.82 -4.41
CA ILE A 60 7.72 -6.63 -3.15
C ILE A 60 8.53 -5.75 -2.19
N ALA A 61 9.81 -6.05 -1.97
CA ALA A 61 10.67 -5.30 -1.05
C ALA A 61 10.84 -3.82 -1.45
N LYS A 62 10.98 -3.54 -2.76
CA LYS A 62 11.06 -2.15 -3.27
C LYS A 62 9.77 -1.39 -3.04
N LEU A 63 8.62 -1.99 -3.39
CA LEU A 63 7.32 -1.36 -3.18
C LEU A 63 7.04 -1.13 -1.69
N ALA A 64 7.37 -2.11 -0.83
CA ALA A 64 7.30 -2.04 0.62
C ALA A 64 8.10 -0.86 1.20
N ALA A 65 9.36 -0.70 0.78
CA ALA A 65 10.20 0.41 1.23
C ALA A 65 9.63 1.77 0.82
N VAL A 66 9.21 1.92 -0.44
CA VAL A 66 8.60 3.16 -0.94
C VAL A 66 7.27 3.45 -0.22
N ALA A 67 6.47 2.42 0.03
CA ALA A 67 5.20 2.56 0.75
C ALA A 67 5.42 3.12 2.16
N LEU A 68 6.44 2.65 2.86
CA LEU A 68 6.77 3.13 4.21
C LEU A 68 7.20 4.58 4.20
N ASP A 69 8.01 4.98 3.21
CA ASP A 69 8.47 6.35 3.06
C ASP A 69 7.31 7.31 2.73
N ILE A 70 6.37 6.90 1.88
CA ILE A 70 5.15 7.68 1.61
C ILE A 70 4.29 7.75 2.88
N ALA A 71 4.08 6.63 3.57
CA ALA A 71 3.28 6.59 4.79
C ALA A 71 3.85 7.53 5.87
N ARG A 72 5.17 7.57 6.05
CA ARG A 72 5.83 8.48 7.01
C ARG A 72 5.60 9.96 6.70
N LYS A 73 5.57 10.34 5.42
CA LYS A 73 5.24 11.73 5.02
C LYS A 73 3.81 12.10 5.38
N HIS A 74 2.92 11.11 5.44
CA HIS A 74 1.52 11.26 5.83
C HIS A 74 1.25 10.87 7.28
N GLY A 75 2.27 10.67 8.12
CA GLY A 75 2.09 10.28 9.53
C GLY A 75 1.16 11.24 10.28
N ASP A 76 1.31 12.55 10.04
CA ASP A 76 0.48 13.58 10.66
C ASP A 76 -1.00 13.54 10.22
N PHE A 77 -1.35 12.74 9.20
CA PHE A 77 -2.74 12.58 8.80
C PHE A 77 -3.53 11.83 9.87
N VAL A 78 -2.93 10.86 10.57
CA VAL A 78 -3.66 10.09 11.60
C VAL A 78 -4.11 10.95 12.78
N GLU A 79 -3.53 12.14 12.96
CA GLU A 79 -3.95 13.12 13.97
C GLU A 79 -5.17 13.95 13.54
N LYS A 80 -5.53 13.93 12.25
CA LYS A 80 -6.65 14.68 11.70
C LYS A 80 -7.92 13.84 11.77
N ALA A 81 -8.97 14.38 12.40
CA ALA A 81 -10.25 13.67 12.58
C ALA A 81 -10.81 13.04 11.29
N TRP A 82 -10.78 13.78 10.16
CA TRP A 82 -11.27 13.27 8.88
C TRP A 82 -10.47 12.08 8.30
N ALA A 83 -9.20 11.95 8.66
CA ALA A 83 -8.34 10.87 8.19
C ALA A 83 -8.39 9.68 9.13
N ARG A 84 -8.67 9.90 10.43
CA ARG A 84 -8.94 8.83 11.40
C ARG A 84 -10.14 7.98 10.98
N ASP A 85 -11.26 8.61 10.66
CA ASP A 85 -12.48 7.90 10.20
C ASP A 85 -12.19 7.09 8.93
N ALA A 86 -11.45 7.68 7.99
CA ALA A 86 -11.03 7.00 6.76
C ALA A 86 -10.06 5.84 7.01
N VAL A 87 -9.16 5.95 7.99
CA VAL A 87 -8.23 4.86 8.36
C VAL A 87 -9.01 3.70 8.99
N GLU A 88 -9.96 3.96 9.88
CA GLU A 88 -10.80 2.94 10.50
C GLU A 88 -11.62 2.19 9.45
N GLU A 89 -12.25 2.89 8.51
CA GLU A 89 -12.99 2.28 7.39
C GLU A 89 -12.10 1.41 6.49
N ILE A 90 -10.83 1.80 6.26
CA ILE A 90 -9.92 1.02 5.43
C ILE A 90 -9.36 -0.21 6.17
N ILE A 91 -9.15 -0.12 7.49
CA ILE A 91 -8.72 -1.26 8.31
C ILE A 91 -9.75 -2.39 8.27
N ASP A 92 -11.03 -2.04 8.27
CA ASP A 92 -12.14 -2.97 8.25
C ASP A 92 -12.49 -3.49 6.84
N SER A 93 -11.91 -2.89 5.80
CA SER A 93 -12.17 -3.22 4.40
C SER A 93 -11.17 -4.24 3.84
N GLU A 94 -11.66 -5.12 2.96
CA GLU A 94 -10.82 -6.06 2.23
C GLU A 94 -10.19 -5.45 0.96
N GLU A 95 -10.69 -4.29 0.53
CA GLU A 95 -10.25 -3.53 -0.65
C GLU A 95 -10.01 -2.05 -0.29
N LEU A 96 -9.26 -1.32 -1.12
CA LEU A 96 -9.15 0.13 -0.96
C LEU A 96 -10.48 0.78 -1.33
N ASP A 97 -11.05 1.56 -0.40
CA ASP A 97 -12.15 2.44 -0.76
C ASP A 97 -11.63 3.59 -1.63
N MET A 98 -11.85 3.49 -2.93
CA MET A 98 -11.44 4.48 -3.91
C MET A 98 -12.20 5.82 -3.79
N GLN A 99 -13.29 5.88 -3.01
CA GLN A 99 -13.99 7.12 -2.67
C GLN A 99 -13.39 7.82 -1.44
N SER A 100 -12.56 7.11 -0.67
CA SER A 100 -11.89 7.69 0.49
C SER A 100 -10.93 8.80 0.08
N ARG A 101 -11.07 9.96 0.72
CA ARG A 101 -10.16 11.10 0.52
C ARG A 101 -8.71 10.72 0.82
N LEU A 102 -8.49 9.87 1.83
CA LEU A 102 -7.16 9.41 2.20
C LEU A 102 -6.55 8.56 1.08
N VAL A 103 -7.31 7.59 0.55
CA VAL A 103 -6.87 6.75 -0.57
C VAL A 103 -6.57 7.60 -1.80
N ALA A 104 -7.42 8.58 -2.12
CA ALA A 104 -7.19 9.46 -3.27
C ALA A 104 -5.87 10.25 -3.16
N LEU A 105 -5.56 10.82 -2.00
CA LEU A 105 -4.31 11.55 -1.75
C LEU A 105 -3.09 10.63 -1.84
N VAL A 106 -3.15 9.47 -1.17
CA VAL A 106 -2.06 8.49 -1.20
C VAL A 106 -1.83 7.96 -2.61
N MET A 107 -2.91 7.71 -3.37
CA MET A 107 -2.85 7.21 -4.75
C MET A 107 -2.11 8.17 -5.69
N GLU A 108 -2.27 9.48 -5.52
CA GLU A 108 -1.53 10.48 -6.30
C GLU A 108 -0.02 10.39 -6.03
N ASP A 109 0.38 10.30 -4.76
CA ASP A 109 1.79 10.14 -4.37
C ASP A 109 2.38 8.80 -4.81
N CYS A 110 1.59 7.72 -4.77
CA CYS A 110 2.02 6.41 -5.28
C CYS A 110 2.27 6.46 -6.79
N ARG A 111 1.41 7.13 -7.56
CA ARG A 111 1.63 7.35 -9.00
C ARG A 111 2.88 8.18 -9.25
N ALA A 112 3.07 9.27 -8.50
CA ALA A 112 4.24 10.13 -8.63
C ALA A 112 5.54 9.37 -8.32
N ALA A 113 5.55 8.57 -7.24
CA ALA A 113 6.71 7.80 -6.82
C ALA A 113 7.14 6.74 -7.85
N LEU A 114 6.19 6.10 -8.55
CA LEU A 114 6.50 5.12 -9.59
C LEU A 114 6.74 5.75 -10.97
N ALA A 115 6.27 6.97 -11.21
CA ALA A 115 6.59 7.73 -12.42
C ALA A 115 8.04 8.25 -12.40
N ASP A 116 8.57 8.56 -11.22
CA ASP A 116 10.00 8.81 -11.02
C ASP A 116 10.76 7.49 -11.20
N ARG A 117 11.35 7.31 -12.39
CA ARG A 117 11.92 6.05 -12.92
C ARG A 117 12.98 5.36 -12.05
N ARG A 118 13.32 5.91 -10.88
CA ARG A 118 14.29 5.34 -9.92
C ARG A 118 13.80 4.08 -9.20
N VAL A 119 12.49 3.82 -9.14
CA VAL A 119 11.93 2.63 -8.45
C VAL A 119 11.71 1.45 -9.42
N ALA A 120 11.76 1.70 -10.73
CA ALA A 120 11.31 0.75 -11.76
C ALA A 120 12.37 -0.26 -12.25
N ASP A 121 13.64 -0.13 -11.85
CA ASP A 121 14.74 -1.07 -12.20
C ASP A 121 15.30 -1.77 -10.97
#